data_AF-A0A521IM73-F1
#
_entry.id   AF-A0A521IM73-F1
#
_cell.length_a   1.000
_cell.length_b   1.000
_cell.length_c   1.000
_cell.angle_alpha   90.00
_cell.angle_beta   90.00
_cell.angle_gamma   90.00
#
_symmetry.space_group_name_H-M   'P 1'
#
loop_
_entity.id
_entity.type
_entity.pdbx_description
1 polymer ?
#
loop_
_entity_poly.entity_id
_entity_poly.type
_entity_poly.pdbx_seq_one_letter_code
_entity_poly.pdbx_strand_id
1 'polypeptide(L)'
;MSIIEFIEAREILDSRGNPTVEVDVILEDGSMGRAAVPSGASTGVHEAVELRDGDKSRYLGKGVLKAVDNVNTIIAPELEGLDALDQVGIDRAMIALDGTSNKSKLGANAILGVSMAVARAAADHLSLPLFKYLGAFHANVLPVPMANILNGGAHSDNKVDFQEFMVMPIGAPSFREGLRMTAEVFHALKAVLSSRGLNTNVGDEGGFAPDLQSNEEALEVIMEAIKKAGYTAGRDGDFMIALDPAVSELYDSKTKTYTLKWTTGEKLTNAQMVDMWEDWCNRYPIISIEDGMDEDDWEGWKLLTDRIGDRVQLVGDDLFVTNSERLKMGLEKGVANSILIKVNQIGTLTETFEAIDLAKRNGYTAVVSHRSGETEDNFIADLVVALETGQIKTGSMSRSDRLAKYNQLLRIEDYLDETAQYAGRGAFRVL
;
A
#
# COMPACT_ATOMS: atom_id res chain seq x y z
N MET A 1 -21.68 2.68 26.66
CA MET A 1 -21.47 1.22 26.49
C MET A 1 -20.86 1.05 25.11
N SER A 2 -20.12 -0.03 24.86
CA SER A 2 -19.50 -0.30 23.55
C SER A 2 -20.50 -0.69 22.45
N ILE A 3 -21.80 -0.63 22.73
CA ILE A 3 -22.87 -0.96 21.79
C ILE A 3 -22.95 0.14 20.73
N ILE A 4 -23.02 -0.27 19.46
CA ILE A 4 -23.21 0.62 18.32
C ILE A 4 -24.60 1.23 18.40
N GLU A 5 -24.66 2.55 18.55
CA GLU A 5 -25.91 3.33 18.59
C GLU A 5 -26.30 3.83 17.20
N PHE A 6 -25.31 4.24 16.40
CA PHE A 6 -25.57 4.90 15.11
C PHE A 6 -24.43 4.71 14.13
N ILE A 7 -24.76 4.46 12.86
CA ILE A 7 -23.81 4.42 11.74
C ILE A 7 -24.31 5.33 10.62
N GLU A 8 -23.45 6.21 10.11
CA GLU A 8 -23.77 7.09 8.97
C GLU A 8 -22.63 7.16 7.98
N ALA A 9 -22.93 6.96 6.71
CA ALA A 9 -22.03 7.18 5.59
C ALA A 9 -22.37 8.44 4.80
N ARG A 10 -21.34 9.00 4.17
CA ARG A 10 -21.43 10.13 3.24
C ARG A 10 -20.44 10.02 2.08
N GLU A 11 -20.74 10.72 0.99
CA GLU A 11 -19.86 10.86 -0.17
C GLU A 11 -18.90 12.04 0.07
N ILE A 12 -17.59 11.75 0.09
CA ILE A 12 -16.49 12.73 0.13
C ILE A 12 -15.62 12.61 -1.14
N LEU A 13 -14.49 13.31 -1.21
CA LEU A 13 -13.55 13.21 -2.35
C LEU A 13 -12.20 12.61 -1.90
N ASP A 14 -11.62 11.78 -2.76
CA ASP A 14 -10.25 11.31 -2.65
C ASP A 14 -9.22 12.35 -3.14
N SER A 15 -7.94 12.05 -3.00
CA SER A 15 -6.83 12.94 -3.36
C SER A 15 -6.68 13.19 -4.86
N ARG A 16 -7.44 12.48 -5.70
CA ARG A 16 -7.55 12.67 -7.15
C ARG A 16 -8.85 13.38 -7.55
N GLY A 17 -9.66 13.79 -6.58
CA GLY A 17 -10.94 14.47 -6.79
C GLY A 17 -12.07 13.54 -7.26
N ASN A 18 -11.93 12.21 -7.09
CA ASN A 18 -13.02 11.27 -7.33
C ASN A 18 -13.82 11.05 -6.04
N PRO A 19 -15.13 10.78 -6.13
CA PRO A 19 -15.93 10.44 -4.96
C PRO A 19 -15.41 9.20 -4.21
N THR A 20 -15.52 9.18 -2.89
CA THR A 20 -15.31 7.99 -2.05
C THR A 20 -16.21 8.00 -0.81
N VAL A 21 -16.26 6.88 -0.09
CA VAL A 21 -17.12 6.68 1.08
C VAL A 21 -16.38 7.07 2.35
N GLU A 22 -17.03 7.88 3.19
CA GLU A 22 -16.65 8.10 4.60
C GLU A 22 -17.78 7.57 5.49
N VAL A 23 -17.43 6.92 6.60
CA VAL A 23 -18.39 6.37 7.57
C VAL A 23 -18.04 6.86 8.98
N ASP A 24 -19.07 7.28 9.71
CA ASP A 24 -19.04 7.51 11.15
C ASP A 24 -19.78 6.39 11.88
N VAL A 25 -19.22 5.96 13.01
CA VAL A 25 -19.83 5.03 13.96
C VAL A 25 -19.81 5.69 15.33
N ILE A 26 -20.97 5.74 15.99
CA ILE A 26 -21.15 6.29 17.34
C ILE A 26 -21.65 5.18 18.26
N LEU A 27 -21.05 5.08 19.44
CA LEU A 27 -21.42 4.11 20.49
C LEU A 27 -22.31 4.76 21.54
N GLU A 28 -23.04 3.97 22.33
CA GLU A 28 -24.00 4.46 23.34
C GLU A 28 -23.39 5.35 24.45
N ASP A 29 -22.07 5.38 24.63
CA ASP A 29 -21.39 6.35 25.52
C ASP A 29 -20.87 7.61 24.81
N GLY A 30 -21.16 7.75 23.52
CA GLY A 30 -20.73 8.87 22.70
C GLY A 30 -19.33 8.74 22.09
N SER A 31 -18.63 7.63 22.33
CA SER A 31 -17.37 7.33 21.62
C SER A 31 -17.62 7.26 20.12
N MET A 32 -16.68 7.77 19.32
CA MET A 32 -16.88 7.92 17.88
C MET A 32 -15.66 7.46 17.07
N GLY A 33 -15.92 6.73 15.99
CA GLY A 33 -14.94 6.40 14.98
C GLY A 33 -15.36 6.91 13.62
N ARG A 34 -14.40 7.45 12.86
CA ARG A 34 -14.58 7.89 11.47
C ARG A 34 -13.54 7.26 10.58
N ALA A 35 -13.95 6.73 9.43
CA ALA A 35 -13.03 6.20 8.44
C ALA A 35 -13.41 6.59 7.02
N ALA A 36 -12.41 6.90 6.20
CA ALA A 36 -12.57 7.21 4.79
C ALA A 36 -11.83 6.18 3.92
N VAL A 37 -12.50 5.69 2.88
CA VAL A 37 -12.00 4.55 2.10
C VAL A 37 -11.10 5.02 0.94
N PRO A 38 -9.89 4.46 0.77
CA PRO A 38 -9.05 4.77 -0.38
C PRO A 38 -9.52 4.04 -1.65
N SER A 39 -9.05 4.47 -2.82
CA SER A 39 -9.42 3.91 -4.13
C SER A 39 -8.19 3.75 -5.05
N GLY A 40 -8.11 2.64 -5.79
CA GLY A 40 -7.02 2.37 -6.75
C GLY A 40 -7.18 3.11 -8.09
N ALA A 41 -6.11 3.22 -8.87
CA ALA A 41 -6.15 3.66 -10.27
C ALA A 41 -6.45 2.48 -11.19
N SER A 42 -5.65 1.41 -11.00
CA SER A 42 -5.93 0.08 -11.50
C SER A 42 -6.51 -0.77 -10.38
N THR A 43 -7.36 -1.72 -10.76
CA THR A 43 -7.96 -2.72 -9.89
C THR A 43 -7.64 -4.08 -10.48
N GLY A 44 -6.89 -4.91 -9.77
CA GLY A 44 -6.62 -6.28 -10.17
C GLY A 44 -7.93 -7.05 -10.38
N VAL A 45 -7.94 -8.00 -11.31
CA VAL A 45 -9.18 -8.71 -11.71
C VAL A 45 -9.77 -9.59 -10.59
N HIS A 46 -8.98 -9.80 -9.53
CA HIS A 46 -9.32 -10.63 -8.37
C HIS A 46 -9.61 -9.82 -7.09
N GLU A 47 -9.61 -8.49 -7.15
CA GLU A 47 -9.92 -7.61 -6.01
C GLU A 47 -11.40 -7.69 -5.58
N ALA A 48 -11.67 -7.35 -4.31
CA ALA A 48 -13.01 -7.00 -3.87
C ALA A 48 -13.52 -5.76 -4.62
N VAL A 49 -14.82 -5.72 -4.91
CA VAL A 49 -15.40 -4.75 -5.84
C VAL A 49 -15.73 -3.44 -5.14
N GLU A 50 -15.10 -2.34 -5.58
CA GLU A 50 -15.53 -0.99 -5.27
C GLU A 50 -16.85 -0.67 -6.01
N LEU A 51 -17.91 -0.35 -5.26
CA LEU A 51 -19.21 -0.04 -5.87
C LEU A 51 -19.28 1.44 -6.28
N ARG A 52 -19.46 1.67 -7.59
CA ARG A 52 -19.65 2.98 -8.22
C ARG A 52 -21.06 3.11 -8.82
N ASP A 53 -21.55 4.33 -8.93
CA ASP A 53 -22.92 4.62 -9.39
C ASP A 53 -23.12 4.33 -10.87
N GLY A 54 -22.12 4.62 -11.71
CA GLY A 54 -22.21 4.52 -13.17
C GLY A 54 -23.02 5.65 -13.83
N ASP A 55 -23.50 6.62 -13.05
CA ASP A 55 -24.25 7.78 -13.56
C ASP A 55 -23.31 8.81 -14.20
N LYS A 56 -23.24 8.81 -15.52
CA LYS A 56 -22.37 9.73 -16.30
C LYS A 56 -22.66 11.21 -16.06
N SER A 57 -23.83 11.57 -15.51
CA SER A 57 -24.17 12.96 -15.21
C SER A 57 -23.53 13.48 -13.90
N ARG A 58 -23.05 12.58 -13.02
CA ARG A 58 -22.38 12.91 -11.76
C ARG A 58 -20.98 12.33 -11.72
N TYR A 59 -19.98 13.19 -11.50
CA TYR A 59 -18.57 12.77 -11.38
C TYR A 59 -18.12 11.79 -12.48
N LEU A 60 -18.61 11.97 -13.71
CA LEU A 60 -18.28 11.13 -14.86
C LEU A 60 -18.61 9.64 -14.66
N GLY A 61 -19.61 9.30 -13.83
CA GLY A 61 -19.97 7.92 -13.50
C GLY A 61 -19.31 7.37 -12.24
N LYS A 62 -18.44 8.14 -11.59
CA LYS A 62 -17.65 7.70 -10.42
C LYS A 62 -18.28 8.01 -9.06
N GLY A 63 -19.53 8.48 -9.03
CA GLY A 63 -20.28 8.65 -7.76
C GLY A 63 -20.32 7.37 -6.93
N VAL A 64 -20.51 7.50 -5.62
CA VAL A 64 -20.60 6.37 -4.67
C VAL A 64 -21.88 6.38 -3.85
N LEU A 65 -22.93 7.04 -4.34
CA LEU A 65 -24.19 7.16 -3.60
C LEU A 65 -24.84 5.80 -3.35
N LYS A 66 -24.70 4.82 -4.24
CA LYS A 66 -25.16 3.44 -3.98
C LYS A 66 -24.46 2.80 -2.79
N ALA A 67 -23.13 2.97 -2.68
CA ALA A 67 -22.38 2.43 -1.55
C ALA A 67 -22.74 3.15 -0.24
N VAL A 68 -22.90 4.47 -0.28
CA VAL A 68 -23.40 5.28 0.85
C VAL A 68 -24.79 4.83 1.30
N ASP A 69 -25.71 4.63 0.35
CA ASP A 69 -27.06 4.16 0.61
C ASP A 69 -27.06 2.74 1.21
N ASN A 70 -26.20 1.86 0.70
CA ASN A 70 -26.01 0.52 1.27
C ASN A 70 -25.55 0.57 2.72
N VAL A 71 -24.63 1.48 3.09
CA VAL A 71 -24.24 1.65 4.50
C VAL A 71 -25.46 2.11 5.32
N ASN A 72 -26.10 3.21 4.90
CA ASN A 72 -27.13 3.86 5.70
C ASN A 72 -28.43 3.06 5.83
N THR A 73 -28.79 2.26 4.83
CA THR A 73 -30.12 1.62 4.76
C THR A 73 -30.08 0.10 4.91
N ILE A 74 -28.91 -0.53 4.75
CA ILE A 74 -28.76 -1.99 4.81
C ILE A 74 -27.79 -2.39 5.92
N ILE A 75 -26.58 -1.84 5.95
CA ILE A 75 -25.56 -2.23 6.94
C ILE A 75 -25.88 -1.66 8.31
N ALA A 76 -26.22 -0.37 8.41
CA ALA A 76 -26.47 0.29 9.69
C ALA A 76 -27.58 -0.41 10.51
N PRO A 77 -28.78 -0.71 9.95
CA PRO A 77 -29.83 -1.38 10.72
C PRO A 77 -29.47 -2.81 11.17
N GLU A 78 -28.53 -3.48 10.49
CA GLU A 78 -28.09 -4.84 10.85
C GLU A 78 -27.06 -4.82 12.00
N LEU A 79 -26.26 -3.76 12.10
CA LEU A 79 -25.16 -3.66 13.07
C LEU A 79 -25.50 -2.84 14.32
N GLU A 80 -26.49 -1.93 14.26
CA GLU A 80 -26.97 -1.20 15.43
C GLU A 80 -27.44 -2.17 16.52
N GLY A 81 -26.96 -1.95 17.75
CA GLY A 81 -27.19 -2.86 18.88
C GLY A 81 -26.15 -3.97 19.05
N LEU A 82 -25.20 -4.12 18.12
CA LEU A 82 -24.04 -5.02 18.30
C LEU A 82 -22.92 -4.33 19.10
N ASP A 83 -22.06 -5.14 19.72
CA ASP A 83 -20.90 -4.65 20.48
C ASP A 83 -19.73 -4.34 19.53
N ALA A 84 -19.27 -3.09 19.51
CA ALA A 84 -18.15 -2.65 18.67
C ALA A 84 -16.82 -3.33 19.02
N LEU A 85 -16.70 -3.92 20.21
CA LEU A 85 -15.53 -4.72 20.60
C LEU A 85 -15.45 -6.08 19.88
N ASP A 86 -16.55 -6.56 19.28
CA ASP A 86 -16.59 -7.78 18.47
C ASP A 86 -16.32 -7.49 16.98
N GLN A 87 -15.13 -6.97 16.68
CA GLN A 87 -14.73 -6.63 15.31
C GLN A 87 -14.90 -7.82 14.34
N VAL A 88 -14.55 -9.03 14.79
CA VAL A 88 -14.68 -10.23 13.97
C VAL A 88 -16.14 -10.55 13.71
N GLY A 89 -17.00 -10.52 14.73
CA GLY A 89 -18.44 -10.72 14.57
C GLY A 89 -19.05 -9.72 13.60
N ILE A 90 -18.69 -8.44 13.71
CA ILE A 90 -19.17 -7.36 12.84
C ILE A 90 -18.72 -7.55 11.39
N ASP A 91 -17.43 -7.79 11.16
CA ASP A 91 -16.91 -8.00 9.81
C ASP A 91 -17.55 -9.24 9.16
N ARG A 92 -17.74 -10.32 9.92
CA ARG A 92 -18.39 -11.55 9.43
C ARG A 92 -19.88 -11.35 9.16
N ALA A 93 -20.57 -10.54 9.96
CA ALA A 93 -21.96 -10.17 9.70
C ALA A 93 -22.10 -9.41 8.38
N MET A 94 -21.24 -8.40 8.13
CA MET A 94 -21.25 -7.65 6.86
C MET A 94 -20.92 -8.52 5.65
N ILE A 95 -19.95 -9.42 5.76
CA ILE A 95 -19.61 -10.38 4.69
C ILE A 95 -20.80 -11.29 4.39
N ALA A 96 -21.48 -11.80 5.41
CA ALA A 96 -22.66 -12.64 5.24
C ALA A 96 -23.85 -11.87 4.64
N LEU A 97 -24.04 -10.60 5.04
CA LEU A 97 -25.10 -9.71 4.55
C LEU A 97 -24.95 -9.37 3.06
N ASP A 98 -23.70 -9.19 2.62
CA ASP A 98 -23.36 -9.07 1.21
C ASP A 98 -23.62 -10.39 0.47
N GLY A 99 -23.06 -11.50 0.97
CA GLY A 99 -23.31 -12.84 0.44
C GLY A 99 -22.62 -13.14 -0.90
N THR A 100 -21.81 -12.23 -1.44
CA THR A 100 -20.96 -12.49 -2.61
C THR A 100 -19.50 -12.66 -2.20
N SER A 101 -18.72 -13.42 -2.96
CA SER A 101 -17.31 -13.68 -2.63
C SER A 101 -16.41 -12.45 -2.77
N ASN A 102 -16.83 -11.44 -3.53
CA ASN A 102 -16.05 -10.24 -3.85
C ASN A 102 -16.71 -8.94 -3.35
N LYS A 103 -17.69 -9.04 -2.45
CA LYS A 103 -18.37 -7.88 -1.84
C LYS A 103 -19.09 -6.99 -2.86
N SER A 104 -19.51 -7.54 -4.00
CA SER A 104 -20.06 -6.79 -5.13
C SER A 104 -21.50 -6.31 -4.96
N LYS A 105 -22.24 -6.84 -3.96
CA LYS A 105 -23.63 -6.45 -3.72
C LYS A 105 -23.71 -5.16 -2.92
N LEU A 106 -22.98 -5.08 -1.80
CA LEU A 106 -22.93 -3.90 -0.92
C LEU A 106 -21.81 -2.94 -1.32
N GLY A 107 -20.73 -3.46 -1.90
CA GLY A 107 -19.51 -2.73 -2.22
C GLY A 107 -18.46 -2.91 -1.12
N ALA A 108 -17.25 -3.30 -1.50
CA ALA A 108 -16.11 -3.40 -0.59
C ALA A 108 -15.79 -2.06 0.08
N ASN A 109 -16.06 -0.95 -0.60
CA ASN A 109 -15.95 0.40 -0.07
C ASN A 109 -16.99 0.74 1.02
N ALA A 110 -18.22 0.22 0.92
CA ALA A 110 -19.19 0.35 1.99
C ALA A 110 -18.76 -0.43 3.24
N ILE A 111 -18.39 -1.72 3.04
CA ILE A 111 -18.03 -2.64 4.12
C ILE A 111 -16.76 -2.18 4.84
N LEU A 112 -15.72 -1.80 4.10
CA LEU A 112 -14.46 -1.38 4.70
C LEU A 112 -14.61 -0.10 5.53
N GLY A 113 -15.39 0.87 5.04
CA GLY A 113 -15.63 2.13 5.75
C GLY A 113 -16.21 1.87 7.14
N VAL A 114 -17.22 1.00 7.21
CA VAL A 114 -17.82 0.57 8.49
C VAL A 114 -16.81 -0.21 9.34
N SER A 115 -16.10 -1.18 8.76
CA SER A 115 -15.10 -2.01 9.45
C SER A 115 -14.04 -1.17 10.18
N MET A 116 -13.49 -0.17 9.48
CA MET A 116 -12.49 0.76 10.04
C MET A 116 -13.07 1.74 11.07
N ALA A 117 -14.28 2.25 10.82
CA ALA A 117 -14.94 3.19 11.73
C ALA A 117 -15.31 2.51 13.05
N VAL A 118 -15.79 1.26 13.02
CA VAL A 118 -16.05 0.44 14.22
C VAL A 118 -14.77 0.28 15.04
N ALA A 119 -13.65 -0.10 14.43
CA ALA A 119 -12.39 -0.26 15.15
C ALA A 119 -11.92 1.04 15.82
N ARG A 120 -12.10 2.19 15.17
CA ARG A 120 -11.77 3.51 15.74
C ARG A 120 -12.71 3.85 16.91
N ALA A 121 -14.01 3.60 16.78
CA ALA A 121 -14.99 3.84 17.83
C ALA A 121 -14.71 2.96 19.07
N ALA A 122 -14.36 1.70 18.86
CA ALA A 122 -13.97 0.77 19.90
C ALA A 122 -12.66 1.18 20.61
N ALA A 123 -11.66 1.65 19.85
CA ALA A 123 -10.42 2.19 20.42
C ALA A 123 -10.69 3.44 21.29
N ASP A 124 -11.56 4.34 20.81
CA ASP A 124 -11.99 5.54 21.55
C ASP A 124 -12.73 5.19 22.84
N HIS A 125 -13.67 4.22 22.78
CA HIS A 125 -14.37 3.69 23.94
C HIS A 125 -13.43 3.16 25.03
N LEU A 126 -12.39 2.43 24.62
CA LEU A 126 -11.37 1.92 25.54
C LEU A 126 -10.32 2.97 25.93
N SER A 127 -10.39 4.18 25.37
CA SER A 127 -9.38 5.23 25.52
C SER A 127 -7.96 4.75 25.17
N LEU A 128 -7.87 3.91 24.14
CA LEU A 128 -6.61 3.39 23.61
C LEU A 128 -6.27 4.05 22.28
N PRO A 129 -4.98 4.34 21.99
CA PRO A 129 -4.56 4.59 20.63
C PRO A 129 -4.95 3.43 19.71
N LEU A 130 -5.34 3.70 18.47
CA LEU A 130 -5.83 2.69 17.54
C LEU A 130 -4.82 1.55 17.35
N PHE A 131 -3.52 1.85 17.20
CA PHE A 131 -2.50 0.80 17.07
C PHE A 131 -2.40 -0.13 18.30
N LYS A 132 -2.73 0.34 19.50
CA LYS A 132 -2.77 -0.48 20.72
C LYS A 132 -4.06 -1.28 20.84
N TYR A 133 -5.18 -0.76 20.35
CA TYR A 133 -6.44 -1.49 20.27
C TYR A 133 -6.35 -2.65 19.27
N LEU A 134 -5.80 -2.37 18.08
CA LEU A 134 -5.64 -3.34 17.00
C LEU A 134 -4.54 -4.37 17.29
N GLY A 135 -3.49 -3.96 18.00
CA GLY A 135 -2.28 -4.76 18.20
C GLY A 135 -2.21 -5.47 19.54
N ALA A 136 -1.13 -6.23 19.72
CA ALA A 136 -0.78 -6.76 21.03
C ALA A 136 -0.25 -5.65 21.96
N PHE A 137 -0.21 -5.90 23.27
CA PHE A 137 0.33 -4.93 24.24
C PHE A 137 1.76 -4.46 23.89
N HIS A 138 2.57 -5.35 23.28
CA HIS A 138 3.95 -5.09 22.89
C HIS A 138 4.11 -4.35 21.56
N ALA A 139 3.03 -4.05 20.83
CA ALA A 139 3.10 -3.36 19.53
C ALA A 139 3.89 -2.06 19.64
N ASN A 140 5.15 -2.07 19.17
CA ASN A 140 6.08 -0.95 19.32
C ASN A 140 7.07 -0.81 18.14
N VAL A 141 6.90 -1.60 17.08
CA VAL A 141 7.78 -1.59 15.92
C VAL A 141 7.26 -0.60 14.86
N LEU A 142 8.05 0.44 14.59
CA LEU A 142 7.84 1.40 13.51
C LEU A 142 8.41 0.85 12.20
N PRO A 143 7.72 1.09 11.06
CA PRO A 143 8.08 0.50 9.78
C PRO A 143 9.20 1.25 9.07
N VAL A 144 9.95 0.55 8.22
CA VAL A 144 10.77 1.19 7.18
C VAL A 144 9.84 1.67 6.06
N PRO A 145 9.85 2.97 5.70
CA PRO A 145 9.04 3.46 4.60
C PRO A 145 9.67 3.09 3.24
N MET A 146 8.85 2.52 2.35
CA MET A 146 9.08 2.46 0.91
C MET A 146 8.61 3.78 0.31
N ALA A 147 9.49 4.78 0.30
CA ALA A 147 9.12 6.12 -0.13
C ALA A 147 9.32 6.27 -1.64
N ASN A 148 8.20 6.37 -2.36
CA ASN A 148 8.20 6.71 -3.78
C ASN A 148 8.87 8.07 -4.00
N ILE A 149 9.82 8.15 -4.92
CA ILE A 149 10.49 9.42 -5.28
C ILE A 149 10.44 9.71 -6.78
N LEU A 150 10.17 8.71 -7.62
CA LEU A 150 10.03 8.85 -9.05
C LEU A 150 8.94 7.91 -9.58
N ASN A 151 8.08 8.45 -10.44
CA ASN A 151 6.96 7.77 -11.08
C ASN A 151 7.21 7.54 -12.57
N GLY A 152 6.64 6.45 -13.09
CA GLY A 152 6.53 6.13 -14.51
C GLY A 152 5.25 5.33 -14.78
N GLY A 153 5.23 4.58 -15.88
CA GLY A 153 4.14 3.68 -16.23
C GLY A 153 2.78 4.39 -16.29
N ALA A 154 1.73 3.69 -15.85
CA ALA A 154 0.36 4.21 -15.87
C ALA A 154 0.11 5.41 -14.94
N HIS A 155 1.03 5.70 -14.01
CA HIS A 155 0.91 6.78 -13.03
C HIS A 155 1.45 8.13 -13.54
N SER A 156 1.98 8.19 -14.76
CA SER A 156 2.43 9.44 -15.34
C SER A 156 2.44 9.46 -16.87
N ASP A 157 2.37 10.66 -17.44
CA ASP A 157 2.46 10.88 -18.89
C ASP A 157 3.92 10.92 -19.43
N ASN A 158 4.89 10.33 -18.70
CA ASN A 158 6.31 10.37 -19.06
C ASN A 158 6.73 9.15 -19.92
N LYS A 159 8.04 9.01 -20.14
CA LYS A 159 8.65 7.95 -20.97
C LYS A 159 9.21 6.77 -20.19
N VAL A 160 8.92 6.67 -18.89
CA VAL A 160 9.43 5.60 -18.03
C VAL A 160 8.42 4.46 -18.02
N ASP A 161 8.85 3.21 -18.22
CA ASP A 161 7.94 2.06 -18.25
C ASP A 161 7.46 1.62 -16.87
N PHE A 162 8.35 1.67 -15.89
CA PHE A 162 8.12 1.14 -14.55
C PHE A 162 7.43 2.17 -13.67
N GLN A 163 6.46 1.70 -12.89
CA GLN A 163 5.49 2.57 -12.22
C GLN A 163 6.11 3.39 -11.09
N GLU A 164 6.89 2.78 -10.19
CA GLU A 164 7.49 3.48 -9.05
C GLU A 164 8.93 3.07 -8.79
N PHE A 165 9.75 4.07 -8.47
CA PHE A 165 11.10 3.91 -7.94
C PHE A 165 11.15 4.54 -6.56
N MET A 166 11.52 3.73 -5.57
CA MET A 166 11.42 4.06 -4.16
C MET A 166 12.78 3.99 -3.47
N VAL A 167 12.93 4.78 -2.41
CA VAL A 167 14.07 4.69 -1.48
C VAL A 167 13.60 4.23 -0.11
N MET A 168 14.43 3.43 0.55
CA MET A 168 14.16 2.86 1.87
C MET A 168 15.29 3.23 2.84
N PRO A 169 15.04 4.05 3.88
CA PRO A 169 16.05 4.48 4.86
C PRO A 169 16.35 3.38 5.89
N ILE A 170 16.91 2.25 5.44
CA ILE A 170 17.14 1.05 6.27
C ILE A 170 18.20 1.25 7.36
N GLY A 171 19.08 2.25 7.19
CA GLY A 171 20.19 2.52 8.10
C GLY A 171 19.87 3.55 9.20
N ALA A 172 18.68 4.15 9.16
CA ALA A 172 18.28 5.16 10.13
C ALA A 172 18.14 4.57 11.56
N PRO A 173 18.44 5.35 12.61
CA PRO A 173 18.31 4.88 14.00
C PRO A 173 16.86 4.90 14.51
N SER A 174 15.97 5.65 13.86
CA SER A 174 14.57 5.80 14.26
C SER A 174 13.70 6.12 13.03
N PHE A 175 12.38 6.05 13.18
CA PHE A 175 11.47 6.40 12.10
C PHE A 175 11.57 7.90 11.77
N ARG A 176 11.56 8.78 12.78
CA ARG A 176 11.77 10.23 12.61
C ARG A 176 13.03 10.56 11.82
N GLU A 177 14.16 9.92 12.14
CA GLU A 177 15.40 10.15 11.41
C GLU A 177 15.33 9.59 9.99
N GLY A 178 14.76 8.40 9.80
CA GLY A 178 14.56 7.83 8.47
C GLY A 178 13.69 8.70 7.57
N LEU A 179 12.64 9.29 8.14
CA LEU A 179 11.74 10.21 7.44
C LEU A 179 12.46 11.51 7.05
N ARG A 180 13.25 12.09 7.95
CA ARG A 180 14.09 13.27 7.67
C ARG A 180 15.08 13.00 6.54
N MET A 181 15.84 11.90 6.65
CA MET A 181 16.82 11.50 5.62
C MET A 181 16.14 11.36 4.26
N THR A 182 14.96 10.74 4.22
CA THR A 182 14.21 10.54 2.97
C THR A 182 13.70 11.86 2.38
N ALA A 183 13.24 12.80 3.21
CA ALA A 183 12.84 14.14 2.75
C ALA A 183 14.03 14.91 2.14
N GLU A 184 15.22 14.80 2.73
CA GLU A 184 16.45 15.39 2.19
C GLU A 184 16.83 14.77 0.84
N VAL A 185 16.73 13.45 0.69
CA VAL A 185 16.93 12.77 -0.61
C VAL A 185 15.90 13.22 -1.65
N PHE A 186 14.62 13.35 -1.28
CA PHE A 186 13.58 13.86 -2.17
C PHE A 186 13.88 15.29 -2.67
N HIS A 187 14.30 16.18 -1.78
CA HIS A 187 14.68 17.55 -2.17
C HIS A 187 15.99 17.59 -2.97
N ALA A 188 16.96 16.73 -2.66
CA ALA A 188 18.18 16.58 -3.47
C ALA A 188 17.85 16.09 -4.89
N LEU A 189 16.94 15.12 -5.02
CA LEU A 189 16.46 14.64 -6.32
C LEU A 189 15.79 15.77 -7.11
N LYS A 190 14.95 16.59 -6.48
CA LYS A 190 14.36 17.77 -7.13
C LYS A 190 15.43 18.70 -7.74
N ALA A 191 16.51 18.93 -7.00
CA ALA A 191 17.63 19.75 -7.47
C ALA A 191 18.40 19.09 -8.61
N VAL A 192 18.63 17.77 -8.55
CA VAL A 192 19.23 16.98 -9.65
C VAL A 192 18.41 17.13 -10.92
N LEU A 193 17.10 16.85 -10.86
CA LEU A 193 16.19 16.93 -12.00
C LEU A 193 16.14 18.36 -12.58
N SER A 194 16.00 19.37 -11.72
CA SER A 194 15.98 20.77 -12.15
C SER A 194 17.27 21.19 -12.85
N SER A 195 18.43 20.73 -12.36
CA SER A 195 19.74 21.04 -12.97
C SER A 195 19.92 20.42 -14.36
N ARG A 196 19.19 19.33 -14.64
CA ARG A 196 19.11 18.68 -15.95
C ARG A 196 17.99 19.25 -16.85
N GLY A 197 17.25 20.25 -16.37
CA GLY A 197 16.11 20.83 -17.09
C GLY A 197 14.89 19.93 -17.16
N LEU A 198 14.78 18.93 -16.27
CA LEU A 198 13.68 17.97 -16.23
C LEU A 198 12.51 18.49 -15.38
N ASN A 199 11.33 17.95 -15.64
CA ASN A 199 10.12 18.27 -14.89
C ASN A 199 10.24 17.86 -13.40
N THR A 200 9.70 18.70 -12.51
CA THR A 200 9.63 18.42 -11.06
C THR A 200 8.20 18.50 -10.51
N ASN A 201 7.20 18.45 -11.40
CA ASN A 201 5.82 18.17 -11.01
C ASN A 201 5.72 16.76 -10.43
N VAL A 202 4.72 16.59 -9.57
CA VAL A 202 4.50 15.34 -8.85
C VAL A 202 3.28 14.60 -9.38
N GLY A 203 3.33 13.27 -9.36
CA GLY A 203 2.21 12.38 -9.70
C GLY A 203 1.19 12.23 -8.55
N ASP A 204 0.36 11.20 -8.64
CA ASP A 204 -0.67 10.89 -7.65
C ASP A 204 -0.05 10.55 -6.28
N GLU A 205 1.08 9.86 -6.27
CA GLU A 205 1.80 9.44 -5.06
C GLU A 205 2.78 10.50 -4.53
N GLY A 206 2.89 11.64 -5.20
CA GLY A 206 3.76 12.74 -4.79
C GLY A 206 5.23 12.63 -5.24
N GLY A 207 5.62 11.54 -5.90
CA GLY A 207 6.93 11.38 -6.54
C GLY A 207 7.05 12.19 -7.84
N PHE A 208 8.27 12.48 -8.29
CA PHE A 208 8.49 13.24 -9.52
C PHE A 208 8.20 12.39 -10.77
N ALA A 209 7.69 13.01 -11.84
CA ALA A 209 7.48 12.33 -13.13
C ALA A 209 8.29 13.00 -14.26
N PRO A 210 9.63 12.89 -14.27
CA PRO A 210 10.47 13.45 -15.33
C PRO A 210 10.45 12.59 -16.60
N ASP A 211 10.70 13.23 -17.75
CA ASP A 211 10.97 12.52 -19.00
C ASP A 211 12.42 12.00 -19.01
N LEU A 212 12.61 10.74 -18.64
CA LEU A 212 13.92 10.08 -18.69
C LEU A 212 14.14 9.35 -20.02
N GLN A 213 15.40 9.08 -20.34
CA GLN A 213 15.82 8.38 -21.55
C GLN A 213 15.69 6.86 -21.45
N SER A 214 15.71 6.31 -20.23
CA SER A 214 15.56 4.88 -19.96
C SER A 214 15.04 4.64 -18.55
N ASN A 215 14.56 3.43 -18.28
CA ASN A 215 14.20 3.01 -16.92
C ASN A 215 15.43 3.00 -16.00
N GLU A 216 16.61 2.71 -16.54
CA GLU A 216 17.84 2.67 -15.76
C GLU A 216 18.31 4.06 -15.33
N GLU A 217 18.07 5.10 -16.14
CA GLU A 217 18.40 6.49 -15.76
C GLU A 217 17.68 6.89 -14.46
N ALA A 218 16.51 6.32 -14.17
CA ALA A 218 15.80 6.54 -12.91
C ALA A 218 16.64 6.10 -11.70
N LEU A 219 17.28 4.93 -11.79
CA LEU A 219 18.19 4.43 -10.75
C LEU A 219 19.42 5.33 -10.60
N GLU A 220 19.99 5.78 -11.72
CA GLU A 220 21.17 6.66 -11.72
C GLU A 220 20.90 8.00 -11.02
N VAL A 221 19.78 8.66 -11.33
CA VAL A 221 19.42 9.95 -10.69
C VAL A 221 19.08 9.78 -9.21
N ILE A 222 18.51 8.65 -8.81
CA ILE A 222 18.25 8.32 -7.40
C ILE A 222 19.56 8.14 -6.65
N MET A 223 20.50 7.38 -7.20
CA MET A 223 21.84 7.20 -6.62
C MET A 223 22.60 8.53 -6.51
N GLU A 224 22.49 9.40 -7.52
CA GLU A 224 23.04 10.77 -7.47
C GLU A 224 22.39 11.59 -6.35
N ALA A 225 21.06 11.51 -6.19
CA ALA A 225 20.32 12.23 -5.16
C ALA A 225 20.70 11.78 -3.75
N ILE A 226 20.77 10.46 -3.49
CA ILE A 226 21.23 9.90 -2.21
C ILE A 226 22.61 10.45 -1.86
N LYS A 227 23.55 10.40 -2.81
CA LYS A 227 24.90 10.91 -2.62
C LYS A 227 24.93 12.43 -2.38
N LYS A 228 24.15 13.21 -3.14
CA LYS A 228 24.06 14.68 -2.98
C LYS A 228 23.45 15.09 -1.64
N ALA A 229 22.53 14.29 -1.10
CA ALA A 229 21.98 14.48 0.24
C ALA A 229 22.97 14.11 1.36
N GLY A 230 24.14 13.55 1.03
CA GLY A 230 25.18 13.21 2.00
C GLY A 230 25.06 11.80 2.58
N TYR A 231 24.24 10.94 1.96
CA TYR A 231 23.98 9.58 2.41
C TYR A 231 24.66 8.55 1.51
N THR A 232 24.74 7.31 2.01
CA THR A 232 25.28 6.15 1.31
C THR A 232 24.18 5.15 0.98
N ALA A 233 24.31 4.46 -0.16
CA ALA A 233 23.39 3.41 -0.55
C ALA A 233 24.07 2.03 -0.48
N GLY A 234 23.29 0.98 -0.26
CA GLY A 234 23.77 -0.41 -0.12
C GLY A 234 23.43 -1.03 1.22
N ARG A 235 23.67 -2.34 1.37
CA ARG A 235 23.28 -3.13 2.55
C ARG A 235 23.85 -2.57 3.87
N ASP A 236 25.09 -2.08 3.80
CA ASP A 236 25.78 -1.45 4.92
C ASP A 236 25.59 0.08 4.98
N GLY A 237 24.83 0.64 4.04
CA GLY A 237 24.59 2.08 3.91
C GLY A 237 23.34 2.58 4.63
N ASP A 238 22.96 3.81 4.30
CA ASP A 238 21.78 4.49 4.84
C ASP A 238 20.50 4.07 4.11
N PHE A 239 20.60 3.86 2.79
CA PHE A 239 19.48 3.59 1.90
C PHE A 239 19.62 2.31 1.06
N MET A 240 18.49 1.68 0.79
CA MET A 240 18.30 0.73 -0.32
C MET A 240 17.24 1.25 -1.28
N ILE A 241 17.15 0.64 -2.46
CA ILE A 241 16.14 0.93 -3.48
C ILE A 241 15.06 -0.17 -3.46
N ALA A 242 13.81 0.24 -3.59
CA ALA A 242 12.69 -0.64 -3.89
C ALA A 242 12.07 -0.23 -5.23
N LEU A 243 11.54 -1.20 -5.98
CA LEU A 243 10.91 -0.97 -7.27
C LEU A 243 9.49 -1.54 -7.25
N ASP A 244 8.57 -0.83 -7.89
CA ASP A 244 7.28 -1.36 -8.31
C ASP A 244 7.16 -1.13 -9.82
N PRO A 245 7.56 -2.10 -10.65
CA PRO A 245 7.45 -1.97 -12.09
C PRO A 245 6.03 -2.17 -12.64
N ALA A 246 5.10 -2.76 -11.86
CA ALA A 246 3.72 -3.06 -12.26
C ALA A 246 3.62 -3.71 -13.67
N VAL A 247 4.38 -4.78 -13.91
CA VAL A 247 4.64 -5.26 -15.28
C VAL A 247 3.44 -5.91 -15.97
N SER A 248 2.36 -6.20 -15.24
CA SER A 248 1.08 -6.65 -15.81
C SER A 248 0.58 -5.65 -16.87
N GLU A 249 0.80 -4.35 -16.66
CA GLU A 249 0.49 -3.29 -17.64
C GLU A 249 1.37 -3.37 -18.90
N LEU A 250 2.50 -4.04 -18.85
CA LEU A 250 3.45 -4.23 -19.96
C LEU A 250 3.29 -5.59 -20.65
N TYR A 251 2.54 -6.51 -20.05
CA TYR A 251 2.42 -7.89 -20.50
C TYR A 251 1.34 -8.07 -21.58
N ASP A 252 1.62 -8.94 -22.55
CA ASP A 252 0.66 -9.39 -23.55
C ASP A 252 0.45 -10.90 -23.42
N SER A 253 -0.71 -11.28 -22.88
CA SER A 253 -1.10 -12.68 -22.65
C SER A 253 -1.18 -13.53 -23.92
N LYS A 254 -1.32 -12.93 -25.12
CA LYS A 254 -1.35 -13.66 -26.39
C LYS A 254 0.05 -14.04 -26.85
N THR A 255 1.01 -13.13 -26.67
CA THR A 255 2.40 -13.37 -27.08
C THR A 255 3.27 -13.92 -25.96
N LYS A 256 2.79 -13.83 -24.70
CA LYS A 256 3.54 -14.16 -23.48
C LYS A 256 4.85 -13.39 -23.41
N THR A 257 4.79 -12.09 -23.69
CA THR A 257 5.94 -11.19 -23.65
C THR A 257 5.60 -9.89 -22.95
N TYR A 258 6.61 -9.30 -22.31
CA TYR A 258 6.58 -7.97 -21.73
C TYR A 258 7.11 -6.96 -22.75
N THR A 259 6.37 -5.90 -23.03
CA THR A 259 6.81 -4.85 -23.96
C THR A 259 7.20 -3.61 -23.16
N LEU A 260 8.44 -3.12 -23.29
CA LEU A 260 8.89 -1.84 -22.73
C LEU A 260 8.36 -0.68 -23.60
N LYS A 261 7.06 -0.42 -23.51
CA LYS A 261 6.27 0.42 -24.42
C LYS A 261 6.77 1.86 -24.54
N TRP A 262 7.20 2.45 -23.43
CA TRP A 262 7.48 3.88 -23.29
C TRP A 262 8.96 4.23 -23.52
N THR A 263 9.89 3.33 -23.21
CA THR A 263 11.33 3.56 -23.44
C THR A 263 11.82 3.04 -24.81
N THR A 264 11.91 1.72 -25.00
CA THR A 264 12.64 1.09 -26.11
C THR A 264 11.75 0.38 -27.14
N GLY A 265 10.54 0.00 -26.76
CA GLY A 265 9.66 -0.89 -27.53
C GLY A 265 10.13 -2.36 -27.56
N GLU A 266 11.16 -2.72 -26.78
CA GLU A 266 11.68 -4.08 -26.72
C GLU A 266 10.64 -5.05 -26.15
N LYS A 267 10.66 -6.29 -26.67
CA LYS A 267 9.83 -7.38 -26.19
C LYS A 267 10.69 -8.41 -25.47
N LEU A 268 10.38 -8.64 -24.21
CA LEU A 268 11.08 -9.57 -23.34
C LEU A 268 10.20 -10.79 -23.08
N THR A 269 10.79 -11.97 -23.18
CA THR A 269 10.20 -13.20 -22.62
C THR A 269 10.31 -13.19 -21.09
N ASN A 270 9.58 -14.09 -20.42
CA ASN A 270 9.63 -14.21 -18.96
C ASN A 270 11.08 -14.42 -18.45
N ALA A 271 11.88 -15.25 -19.15
CA ALA A 271 13.28 -15.46 -18.80
C ALA A 271 14.13 -14.19 -18.96
N GLN A 272 13.95 -13.44 -20.04
CA GLN A 272 14.68 -12.19 -20.26
C GLN A 272 14.28 -11.10 -19.25
N MET A 273 13.01 -11.09 -18.82
CA MET A 273 12.54 -10.20 -17.77
C MET A 273 13.23 -10.49 -16.43
N VAL A 274 13.33 -11.78 -16.06
CA VAL A 274 14.10 -12.22 -14.88
C VAL A 274 15.58 -11.89 -14.99
N ASP A 275 16.19 -12.11 -16.16
CA ASP A 275 17.61 -11.80 -16.39
C ASP A 275 17.89 -10.30 -16.24
N MET A 276 16.96 -9.43 -16.68
CA MET A 276 17.05 -7.98 -16.48
C MET A 276 16.99 -7.62 -14.98
N TRP A 277 16.05 -8.20 -14.22
CA TRP A 277 15.95 -7.97 -12.77
C TRP A 277 17.19 -8.44 -12.02
N GLU A 278 17.73 -9.60 -12.36
CA GLU A 278 18.97 -10.10 -11.78
C GLU A 278 20.16 -9.17 -12.06
N ASP A 279 20.33 -8.74 -13.31
CA ASP A 279 21.38 -7.78 -13.69
C ASP A 279 21.27 -6.48 -12.88
N TRP A 280 20.07 -5.91 -12.77
CA TRP A 280 19.85 -4.69 -12.02
C TRP A 280 20.16 -4.86 -10.53
N CYS A 281 19.73 -5.97 -9.92
CA CYS A 281 20.05 -6.27 -8.52
C CYS A 281 21.53 -6.53 -8.27
N ASN A 282 22.31 -6.87 -9.30
CA ASN A 282 23.77 -7.01 -9.20
C ASN A 282 24.50 -5.66 -9.27
N ARG A 283 23.93 -4.68 -9.99
CA ARG A 283 24.56 -3.38 -10.24
C ARG A 283 24.08 -2.28 -9.30
N TYR A 284 22.86 -2.39 -8.80
CA TYR A 284 22.21 -1.39 -7.96
C TYR A 284 21.82 -1.98 -6.60
N PRO A 285 21.74 -1.16 -5.54
CA PRO A 285 21.36 -1.60 -4.20
C PRO A 285 19.84 -1.80 -4.08
N ILE A 286 19.26 -2.60 -4.98
CA ILE A 286 17.85 -2.97 -4.97
C ILE A 286 17.65 -4.05 -3.91
N ILE A 287 16.75 -3.80 -2.95
CA ILE A 287 16.39 -4.77 -1.91
C ILE A 287 14.99 -5.36 -2.11
N SER A 288 14.13 -4.68 -2.87
CA SER A 288 12.74 -5.09 -3.08
C SER A 288 12.29 -4.83 -4.51
N ILE A 289 11.58 -5.80 -5.10
CA ILE A 289 10.87 -5.69 -6.36
C ILE A 289 9.43 -6.17 -6.12
N GLU A 290 8.49 -5.25 -6.29
CA GLU A 290 7.06 -5.50 -6.31
C GLU A 290 6.62 -5.78 -7.75
N ASP A 291 5.74 -6.75 -7.97
CA ASP A 291 5.15 -7.06 -9.30
C ASP A 291 6.16 -7.05 -10.47
N GLY A 292 7.26 -7.77 -10.28
CA GLY A 292 8.30 -7.95 -11.31
C GLY A 292 7.90 -8.89 -12.46
N MET A 293 6.82 -9.67 -12.28
CA MET A 293 6.22 -10.55 -13.28
C MET A 293 4.70 -10.32 -13.30
N ASP A 294 4.03 -10.65 -14.41
CA ASP A 294 2.58 -10.50 -14.59
C ASP A 294 1.78 -11.26 -13.52
N GLU A 295 0.59 -10.75 -13.16
CA GLU A 295 -0.27 -11.26 -12.07
C GLU A 295 -0.65 -12.75 -12.21
N ASP A 296 -0.66 -13.29 -13.43
CA ASP A 296 -0.96 -14.70 -13.71
C ASP A 296 0.24 -15.49 -14.29
N ASP A 297 1.44 -14.88 -14.40
CA ASP A 297 2.67 -15.55 -14.81
C ASP A 297 3.34 -16.29 -13.64
N TRP A 298 2.63 -17.27 -13.06
CA TRP A 298 3.12 -18.07 -11.93
C TRP A 298 4.44 -18.79 -12.20
N GLU A 299 4.70 -19.17 -13.47
CA GLU A 299 5.96 -19.79 -13.88
C GLU A 299 7.11 -18.76 -13.87
N GLY A 300 6.87 -17.56 -14.41
CA GLY A 300 7.82 -16.45 -14.34
C GLY A 300 8.11 -16.02 -12.91
N TRP A 301 7.09 -15.90 -12.07
CA TRP A 301 7.25 -15.62 -10.64
C TRP A 301 8.09 -16.67 -9.93
N LYS A 302 7.88 -17.96 -10.24
CA LYS A 302 8.71 -19.05 -9.69
C LYS A 302 10.15 -18.93 -10.14
N LEU A 303 10.38 -18.65 -11.42
CA LEU A 303 11.72 -18.45 -11.96
C LEU A 303 12.43 -17.26 -11.30
N LEU A 304 11.73 -16.13 -11.12
CA LEU A 304 12.25 -14.95 -10.43
C LEU A 304 12.61 -15.27 -8.97
N THR A 305 11.72 -15.98 -8.28
CA THR A 305 11.91 -16.38 -6.87
C THR A 305 13.11 -17.29 -6.71
N ASP A 306 13.27 -18.28 -7.59
CA ASP A 306 14.42 -19.19 -7.58
C ASP A 306 15.74 -18.47 -7.91
N ARG A 307 15.68 -17.38 -8.70
CA ARG A 307 16.88 -16.68 -9.16
C ARG A 307 17.42 -15.69 -8.13
N ILE A 308 16.55 -14.90 -7.49
CA ILE A 308 16.98 -13.78 -6.63
C ILE A 308 16.24 -13.69 -5.29
N GLY A 309 15.25 -14.55 -5.04
CA GLY A 309 14.39 -14.47 -3.84
C GLY A 309 15.09 -14.76 -2.51
N ASP A 310 16.32 -15.25 -2.54
CA ASP A 310 17.19 -15.44 -1.36
C ASP A 310 17.87 -14.13 -0.91
N ARG A 311 17.96 -13.14 -1.80
CA ARG A 311 18.68 -11.87 -1.56
C ARG A 311 17.86 -10.62 -1.88
N VAL A 312 16.71 -10.75 -2.52
CA VAL A 312 15.78 -9.65 -2.86
C VAL A 312 14.38 -10.00 -2.36
N GLN A 313 13.73 -9.02 -1.74
CA GLN A 313 12.32 -9.12 -1.38
C GLN A 313 11.49 -9.04 -2.67
N LEU A 314 10.63 -10.03 -2.89
CA LEU A 314 9.73 -10.12 -4.03
C LEU A 314 8.31 -9.96 -3.50
N VAL A 315 7.73 -8.79 -3.75
CA VAL A 315 6.41 -8.41 -3.22
C VAL A 315 5.35 -8.69 -4.29
N GLY A 316 4.39 -9.55 -3.98
CA GLY A 316 3.20 -9.69 -4.82
C GLY A 316 2.13 -8.68 -4.41
N ASP A 317 1.75 -7.78 -5.32
CA ASP A 317 0.61 -6.88 -5.20
C ASP A 317 -0.56 -7.42 -6.02
N ASP A 318 -0.58 -7.22 -7.35
CA ASP A 318 -1.59 -7.79 -8.25
C ASP A 318 -1.55 -9.33 -8.24
N LEU A 319 -0.37 -9.91 -7.99
CA LEU A 319 -0.23 -11.36 -7.83
C LEU A 319 -1.15 -11.92 -6.73
N PHE A 320 -1.29 -11.21 -5.60
CA PHE A 320 -2.01 -11.71 -4.42
C PHE A 320 -3.30 -10.96 -4.11
N VAL A 321 -3.44 -9.69 -4.52
CA VAL A 321 -4.59 -8.79 -4.28
C VAL A 321 -5.10 -8.80 -2.85
N THR A 322 -4.20 -8.89 -1.87
CA THR A 322 -4.54 -9.04 -0.43
C THR A 322 -5.48 -10.24 -0.15
N ASN A 323 -5.51 -11.25 -1.03
CA ASN A 323 -6.41 -12.39 -0.97
C ASN A 323 -5.68 -13.63 -0.40
N SER A 324 -6.16 -14.11 0.74
CA SER A 324 -5.59 -15.26 1.44
C SER A 324 -5.57 -16.57 0.62
N GLU A 325 -6.48 -16.77 -0.33
CA GLU A 325 -6.48 -17.94 -1.21
C GLU A 325 -5.36 -17.88 -2.25
N ARG A 326 -5.16 -16.72 -2.88
CA ARG A 326 -4.04 -16.51 -3.82
C ARG A 326 -2.70 -16.55 -3.08
N LEU A 327 -2.63 -15.97 -1.88
CA LEU A 327 -1.43 -16.08 -1.03
C LEU A 327 -1.12 -17.55 -0.69
N LYS A 328 -2.11 -18.37 -0.30
CA LYS A 328 -1.90 -19.81 -0.08
C LYS A 328 -1.36 -20.51 -1.32
N MET A 329 -1.91 -20.20 -2.49
CA MET A 329 -1.41 -20.75 -3.75
C MET A 329 0.05 -20.36 -4.01
N GLY A 330 0.41 -19.11 -3.69
CA GLY A 330 1.79 -18.64 -3.82
C GLY A 330 2.76 -19.37 -2.90
N LEU A 331 2.36 -19.55 -1.63
CA LEU A 331 3.10 -20.31 -0.64
C LEU A 331 3.32 -21.77 -1.08
N GLU A 332 2.28 -22.44 -1.59
CA GLU A 332 2.36 -23.81 -2.09
C GLU A 332 3.28 -23.96 -3.30
N LYS A 333 3.33 -22.95 -4.16
CA LYS A 333 4.18 -22.92 -5.36
C LYS A 333 5.60 -22.43 -5.06
N GLY A 334 5.85 -21.82 -3.91
CA GLY A 334 7.11 -21.19 -3.56
C GLY A 334 7.42 -20.00 -4.45
N VAL A 335 6.45 -19.10 -4.65
CA VAL A 335 6.61 -17.87 -5.44
C VAL A 335 6.50 -16.63 -4.57
N ALA A 336 7.33 -15.63 -4.87
CA ALA A 336 7.51 -14.43 -4.07
C ALA A 336 8.02 -14.76 -2.64
N ASN A 337 8.20 -13.73 -1.83
CA ASN A 337 8.54 -13.87 -0.40
C ASN A 337 7.95 -12.72 0.45
N SER A 338 7.06 -11.92 -0.15
CA SER A 338 6.38 -10.80 0.46
C SER A 338 5.02 -10.57 -0.21
N ILE A 339 4.09 -9.96 0.51
CA ILE A 339 2.79 -9.54 0.00
C ILE A 339 2.57 -8.05 0.28
N LEU A 340 2.01 -7.33 -0.69
CA LEU A 340 1.50 -5.98 -0.48
C LEU A 340 0.08 -6.08 0.10
N ILE A 341 -0.19 -5.31 1.16
CA ILE A 341 -1.46 -5.33 1.88
C ILE A 341 -2.19 -4.02 1.64
N LYS A 342 -3.29 -4.09 0.90
CA LYS A 342 -4.20 -2.97 0.65
C LYS A 342 -5.55 -3.31 1.24
N VAL A 343 -5.92 -2.64 2.33
CA VAL A 343 -7.14 -2.94 3.11
C VAL A 343 -8.42 -2.99 2.26
N ASN A 344 -8.52 -2.14 1.23
CA ASN A 344 -9.69 -2.08 0.35
C ASN A 344 -9.70 -3.13 -0.77
N GLN A 345 -8.58 -3.80 -1.05
CA GLN A 345 -8.58 -4.94 -1.98
C GLN A 345 -9.30 -6.16 -1.39
N ILE A 346 -9.34 -6.30 -0.07
CA ILE A 346 -10.04 -7.40 0.61
C ILE A 346 -11.34 -6.97 1.27
N GLY A 347 -11.40 -5.74 1.82
CA GLY A 347 -12.64 -5.07 2.22
C GLY A 347 -13.06 -5.19 3.69
N THR A 348 -12.30 -5.87 4.55
CA THR A 348 -12.49 -5.83 6.02
C THR A 348 -11.15 -5.86 6.76
N LEU A 349 -11.14 -5.38 8.01
CA LEU A 349 -9.98 -5.51 8.88
C LEU A 349 -9.70 -6.96 9.26
N THR A 350 -10.72 -7.75 9.56
CA THR A 350 -10.56 -9.17 9.91
C THR A 350 -9.84 -9.95 8.80
N GLU A 351 -10.29 -9.84 7.54
CA GLU A 351 -9.63 -10.54 6.43
C GLU A 351 -8.22 -9.98 6.14
N THR A 352 -8.00 -8.67 6.39
CA THR A 352 -6.66 -8.07 6.30
C THR A 352 -5.70 -8.70 7.33
N PHE A 353 -6.14 -8.85 8.58
CA PHE A 353 -5.36 -9.49 9.65
C PHE A 353 -5.05 -10.95 9.31
N GLU A 354 -6.02 -11.68 8.77
CA GLU A 354 -5.85 -13.06 8.36
C GLU A 354 -4.81 -13.21 7.23
N ALA A 355 -4.81 -12.31 6.25
CA ALA A 355 -3.80 -12.31 5.18
C ALA A 355 -2.39 -12.01 5.73
N ILE A 356 -2.26 -11.01 6.62
CA ILE A 356 -0.97 -10.67 7.25
C ILE A 356 -0.45 -11.82 8.13
N ASP A 357 -1.30 -12.41 8.96
CA ASP A 357 -0.93 -13.53 9.84
C ASP A 357 -0.51 -14.76 9.02
N LEU A 358 -1.24 -15.07 7.95
CA LEU A 358 -0.87 -16.13 7.02
C LEU A 358 0.52 -15.90 6.40
N ALA A 359 0.81 -14.68 5.93
CA ALA A 359 2.11 -14.33 5.39
C ALA A 359 3.22 -14.50 6.44
N LYS A 360 3.06 -13.87 7.61
CA LYS A 360 4.05 -13.89 8.70
C LYS A 360 4.37 -15.29 9.18
N ARG A 361 3.35 -16.16 9.35
CA ARG A 361 3.54 -17.55 9.80
C ARG A 361 4.31 -18.42 8.81
N ASN A 362 4.31 -18.05 7.54
CA ASN A 362 5.05 -18.76 6.49
C ASN A 362 6.34 -18.05 6.09
N GLY A 363 6.83 -17.12 6.91
CA GLY A 363 8.11 -16.44 6.71
C GLY A 363 8.08 -15.32 5.66
N TYR A 364 6.91 -14.98 5.11
CA TYR A 364 6.77 -13.83 4.22
C TYR A 364 6.73 -12.54 5.01
N THR A 365 7.20 -11.45 4.40
CA THR A 365 6.92 -10.11 4.90
C THR A 365 5.56 -9.62 4.41
N ALA A 366 4.95 -8.69 5.13
CA ALA A 366 3.70 -8.05 4.75
C ALA A 366 3.92 -6.53 4.72
N VAL A 367 3.78 -5.92 3.55
CA VAL A 367 4.02 -4.49 3.36
C VAL A 367 2.67 -3.79 3.34
N VAL A 368 2.35 -3.04 4.40
CA VAL A 368 1.09 -2.29 4.46
C VAL A 368 1.17 -1.12 3.49
N SER A 369 0.14 -0.95 2.65
CA SER A 369 0.19 -0.02 1.53
C SER A 369 -1.01 0.91 1.44
N HIS A 370 -0.76 2.11 0.91
CA HIS A 370 -1.76 3.07 0.46
C HIS A 370 -2.44 2.65 -0.86
N ARG A 371 -3.33 3.50 -1.38
CA ARG A 371 -3.76 3.46 -2.79
C ARG A 371 -3.41 4.77 -3.52
N SER A 372 -3.52 4.79 -4.84
CA SER A 372 -3.27 6.03 -5.62
C SER A 372 -4.31 7.13 -5.35
N GLY A 373 -5.57 6.80 -5.10
CA GLY A 373 -6.56 7.71 -4.51
C GLY A 373 -6.62 7.54 -3.00
N GLU A 374 -5.95 8.42 -2.25
CA GLU A 374 -5.97 8.42 -0.78
C GLU A 374 -6.86 9.50 -0.21
N THR A 375 -7.06 9.48 1.10
CA THR A 375 -7.72 10.55 1.86
C THR A 375 -6.79 11.07 2.95
N GLU A 376 -7.28 11.96 3.82
CA GLU A 376 -6.59 12.34 5.06
C GLU A 376 -6.51 11.21 6.10
N ASP A 377 -7.27 10.12 5.90
CA ASP A 377 -7.28 8.98 6.83
C ASP A 377 -5.89 8.37 6.93
N ASN A 378 -5.42 8.12 8.16
CA ASN A 378 -4.09 7.59 8.44
C ASN A 378 -4.11 6.18 9.04
N PHE A 379 -5.21 5.44 8.90
CA PHE A 379 -5.44 4.13 9.52
C PHE A 379 -4.27 3.15 9.29
N ILE A 380 -3.72 3.13 8.08
CA ILE A 380 -2.64 2.20 7.73
C ILE A 380 -1.35 2.45 8.54
N ALA A 381 -1.14 3.67 9.07
CA ALA A 381 -0.03 3.97 9.98
C ALA A 381 -0.20 3.30 11.36
N ASP A 382 -1.43 3.23 11.87
CA ASP A 382 -1.72 2.47 13.10
C ASP A 382 -1.66 0.96 12.82
N LEU A 383 -2.20 0.51 11.69
CA LEU A 383 -2.24 -0.91 11.30
C LEU A 383 -0.83 -1.53 11.20
N VAL A 384 0.11 -0.84 10.55
CA VAL A 384 1.48 -1.36 10.36
C VAL A 384 2.23 -1.53 11.68
N VAL A 385 1.98 -0.65 12.66
CA VAL A 385 2.57 -0.74 14.00
C VAL A 385 1.85 -1.79 14.85
N ALA A 386 0.51 -1.82 14.79
CA ALA A 386 -0.32 -2.80 15.50
C ALA A 386 0.09 -4.25 15.18
N LEU A 387 0.36 -4.51 13.90
CA LEU A 387 0.72 -5.82 13.40
C LEU A 387 2.23 -6.04 13.28
N GLU A 388 3.04 -5.04 13.65
CA GLU A 388 4.50 -5.07 13.64
C GLU A 388 5.03 -5.68 12.33
N THR A 389 4.50 -5.23 11.18
CA THR A 389 4.88 -5.81 9.89
C THR A 389 6.22 -5.28 9.39
N GLY A 390 6.68 -4.16 9.96
CA GLY A 390 8.02 -3.61 9.77
C GLY A 390 8.24 -2.80 8.50
N GLN A 391 7.25 -2.72 7.59
CA GLN A 391 7.38 -2.02 6.31
C GLN A 391 6.06 -1.36 5.90
N ILE A 392 6.14 -0.14 5.35
CA ILE A 392 4.97 0.60 4.84
C ILE A 392 5.29 1.23 3.46
N LYS A 393 4.37 1.12 2.50
CA LYS A 393 4.39 1.83 1.22
C LYS A 393 3.27 2.86 1.21
N THR A 394 3.58 4.11 1.54
CA THR A 394 2.56 5.18 1.68
C THR A 394 2.88 6.45 0.89
N GLY A 395 3.62 6.31 -0.21
CA GLY A 395 3.90 7.37 -1.17
C GLY A 395 5.11 8.24 -0.81
N SER A 396 5.20 9.39 -1.48
CA SER A 396 6.38 10.27 -1.43
C SER A 396 6.37 11.27 -0.27
N MET A 397 7.40 12.11 -0.23
CA MET A 397 7.57 13.21 0.73
C MET A 397 6.81 14.49 0.29
N SER A 398 5.67 14.31 -0.36
CA SER A 398 4.79 15.41 -0.79
C SER A 398 3.33 14.97 -0.80
N ARG A 399 2.42 15.95 -0.89
CA ARG A 399 0.95 15.81 -0.82
C ARG A 399 0.43 15.30 0.53
N SER A 400 -0.57 15.99 1.08
CA SER A 400 -1.05 15.73 2.45
C SER A 400 -1.68 14.35 2.62
N ASP A 401 -2.23 13.76 1.56
CA ASP A 401 -2.77 12.40 1.55
C ASP A 401 -1.69 11.33 1.83
N ARG A 402 -0.42 11.63 1.54
CA ARG A 402 0.74 10.78 1.90
C ARG A 402 1.30 11.17 3.26
N LEU A 403 1.57 12.47 3.42
CA LEU A 403 2.18 13.02 4.64
C LEU A 403 1.33 12.78 5.89
N ALA A 404 0.00 12.65 5.78
CA ALA A 404 -0.87 12.32 6.90
C ALA A 404 -0.47 11.01 7.60
N LYS A 405 -0.05 9.98 6.83
CA LYS A 405 0.38 8.68 7.36
C LYS A 405 1.75 8.78 8.02
N TYR A 406 2.70 9.46 7.38
CA TYR A 406 4.01 9.72 7.98
C TYR A 406 3.92 10.55 9.26
N ASN A 407 3.07 11.57 9.29
CA ASN A 407 2.81 12.36 10.49
C ASN A 407 2.15 11.54 11.59
N GLN A 408 1.30 10.57 11.24
CA GLN A 408 0.74 9.65 12.22
C GLN A 408 1.80 8.72 12.80
N LEU A 409 2.71 8.18 11.98
CA LEU A 409 3.84 7.39 12.45
C LEU A 409 4.79 8.18 13.36
N LEU A 410 5.02 9.47 13.08
CA LEU A 410 5.75 10.35 14.00
C LEU A 410 5.04 10.48 15.37
N ARG A 411 3.70 10.62 15.38
CA ARG A 411 2.92 10.67 16.63
C ARG A 411 2.96 9.34 17.38
N ILE A 412 2.92 8.22 16.68
CA ILE A 412 3.02 6.88 17.29
C ILE A 412 4.41 6.68 17.90
N GLU A 413 5.47 7.05 17.18
CA GLU A 413 6.84 7.02 17.71
C GLU A 413 6.98 7.90 18.96
N ASP A 414 6.43 9.13 18.94
CA ASP A 414 6.43 10.04 20.10
C ASP A 414 5.62 9.49 21.28
N TYR A 415 4.51 8.80 21.01
CA TYR A 415 3.69 8.16 22.05
C TYR A 415 4.43 6.99 22.73
N LEU A 416 5.18 6.21 21.94
CA LEU A 416 5.94 5.06 22.42
C LEU A 416 7.23 5.47 23.16
N ASP A 417 7.77 6.66 22.85
CA ASP A 417 8.96 7.25 23.46
C ASP A 417 10.12 6.23 23.50
N GLU A 418 10.70 5.97 24.68
CA GLU A 418 11.82 5.03 24.86
C GLU A 418 11.51 3.58 24.44
N THR A 419 10.23 3.22 24.28
CA THR A 419 9.83 1.86 23.87
C THR A 419 9.73 1.67 22.36
N ALA A 420 9.80 2.75 21.59
CA ALA A 420 9.72 2.69 20.13
C ALA A 420 10.92 1.94 19.54
N GLN A 421 10.67 1.03 18.60
CA GLN A 421 11.70 0.32 17.86
C GLN A 421 11.53 0.56 16.37
N TYR A 422 12.55 1.04 15.69
CA TYR A 422 12.52 1.14 14.23
C TYR A 422 12.99 -0.18 13.61
N ALA A 423 12.20 -0.73 12.69
CA ALA A 423 12.50 -2.04 12.11
C ALA A 423 13.85 -2.08 11.36
N GLY A 424 14.22 -0.98 10.69
CA GLY A 424 15.48 -0.84 9.97
C GLY A 424 15.82 -2.06 9.10
N ARG A 425 17.07 -2.54 9.20
CA ARG A 425 17.50 -3.78 8.52
C ARG A 425 16.71 -5.03 8.92
N GLY A 426 16.22 -5.08 10.16
CA GLY A 426 15.46 -6.21 10.68
C GLY A 426 14.08 -6.40 10.03
N ALA A 427 13.63 -5.42 9.23
CA ALA A 427 12.40 -5.52 8.45
C ALA A 427 12.47 -6.57 7.32
N PHE A 428 13.66 -7.00 6.91
CA PHE A 428 13.87 -7.87 5.74
C PHE A 428 14.31 -9.27 6.16
N ARG A 429 13.84 -10.28 5.41
CA ARG A 429 14.27 -11.69 5.56
C ARG A 429 15.42 -12.07 4.63
N VAL A 430 15.86 -11.13 3.79
CA VAL A 430 16.86 -11.30 2.72
C VAL A 430 18.15 -10.52 2.95
N LEU A 431 18.28 -9.88 4.13
CA LEU A 431 19.46 -9.11 4.54
C LEU A 431 20.40 -9.92 5.42
#